data_AF-A0AAN9VYP9-F1
#
_entry.id   AF-A0AAN9VYP9-F1
#
_cell.length_a   1.000
_cell.length_b   1.000
_cell.length_c   1.000
_cell.angle_alpha   90.00
_cell.angle_beta   90.00
_cell.angle_gamma   90.00
#
_symmetry.space_group_name_H-M   'P 1'
#
loop_
_entity.id
_entity.type
_entity.pdbx_description
1 polymer ?
#
loop_
_entity_poly.entity_id
_entity_poly.type
_entity_poly.pdbx_seq_one_letter_code
_entity_poly.pdbx_strand_id
1 'polypeptide(L)'
;MSKFLRKMEHFDREVEWINKEEKLFKFALSKYPKLDVLRNYIYPFAELLHLVQRWRRALKVWMYGNFEDLSYPDVEEKVEDFYRCSKSLGLK
;
A
#
# COMPACT_ATOMS: atom_id res chain seq x y z
N MET A 1 6.82 8.23 2.04
CA MET A 1 6.19 6.89 2.01
C MET A 1 7.03 5.84 1.30
N SER A 2 7.45 6.05 0.04
CA SER A 2 8.24 5.07 -0.73
C SER A 2 9.51 4.56 -0.01
N LYS A 3 10.16 5.38 0.83
CA LYS A 3 11.38 4.99 1.55
C LYS A 3 11.20 3.80 2.50
N PHE A 4 10.06 3.68 3.18
CA PHE A 4 9.82 2.57 4.12
C PHE A 4 9.38 1.30 3.41
N LEU A 5 8.54 1.42 2.38
CA LEU A 5 8.17 0.29 1.52
C LEU A 5 9.39 -0.30 0.79
N ARG A 6 10.26 0.55 0.24
CA ARG A 6 11.53 0.11 -0.39
C ARG A 6 12.48 -0.58 0.58
N LYS A 7 12.47 -0.16 1.86
CA LYS A 7 13.24 -0.83 2.91
C LYS A 7 12.64 -2.20 3.24
N MET A 8 11.31 -2.32 3.29
CA MET A 8 10.64 -3.62 3.46
C MET A 8 10.97 -4.58 2.32
N GLU A 9 10.87 -4.12 1.07
CA GLU A 9 11.27 -4.93 -0.09
C GLU A 9 12.75 -5.35 -0.04
N HIS A 10 13.62 -4.51 0.51
CA HIS A 10 15.02 -4.87 0.70
C HIS A 10 15.18 -5.99 1.72
N PHE A 11 14.51 -5.89 2.88
CA PHE A 11 14.53 -6.95 3.88
C PHE A 11 13.94 -8.26 3.35
N ASP A 12 12.87 -8.20 2.56
CA ASP A 12 12.29 -9.38 1.93
C ASP A 12 13.30 -10.07 0.98
N ARG A 13 14.03 -9.30 0.17
CA ARG A 13 15.10 -9.83 -0.68
C ARG A 13 16.25 -10.46 0.10
N GLU A 14 16.65 -9.87 1.22
CA GLU A 14 17.69 -10.45 2.07
C GLU A 14 17.22 -11.75 2.73
N VAL A 15 15.99 -11.79 3.22
CA VAL A 15 15.38 -13.01 3.78
C VAL A 15 15.30 -14.11 2.72
N GLU A 16 14.89 -13.79 1.50
CA GLU A 16 14.87 -14.75 0.38
C GLU A 16 16.27 -15.27 0.05
N TRP A 17 17.28 -14.40 0.04
CA TRP A 17 18.66 -14.78 -0.21
C TRP A 17 19.20 -15.70 0.90
N ILE A 18 19.01 -15.34 2.18
CA ILE A 18 19.44 -16.17 3.33
C ILE A 18 18.74 -17.53 3.30
N ASN A 19 17.42 -17.57 3.14
CA ASN A 19 16.65 -18.82 3.09
C ASN A 19 17.06 -19.72 1.92
N LYS A 20 17.46 -19.13 0.78
CA LYS A 20 17.98 -19.87 -0.37
C LYS A 20 19.32 -20.54 -0.05
N GLU A 21 20.20 -19.85 0.67
CA GLU A 21 21.48 -20.41 1.13
C GLU A 21 21.27 -21.48 2.20
N GLU A 22 20.45 -21.23 3.22
CA GLU A 22 20.13 -22.21 4.26
C GLU A 22 19.56 -23.51 3.66
N LYS A 23 18.69 -23.39 2.65
CA LYS A 23 18.16 -24.54 1.91
C LYS A 23 19.24 -25.30 1.15
N LEU A 24 20.20 -24.61 0.53
CA LEU A 24 21.32 -25.22 -0.19
C LEU A 24 22.20 -26.04 0.75
N PHE A 25 22.44 -25.52 1.96
CA PHE A 25 23.25 -26.18 2.99
C PHE A 25 22.45 -27.14 3.89
N LYS A 26 21.14 -27.34 3.61
CA LYS A 26 20.22 -28.19 4.41
C LYS A 26 20.11 -27.76 5.89
N PHE A 27 20.28 -26.48 6.17
CA PHE A 27 19.98 -25.91 7.47
C PHE A 27 18.47 -25.70 7.66
N ALA A 28 18.03 -25.60 8.91
CA ALA A 28 16.66 -25.22 9.24
C ALA A 28 16.43 -23.75 8.88
N LEU A 29 15.31 -23.45 8.22
CA LEU A 29 15.00 -22.09 7.77
C LEU A 29 14.81 -21.14 8.97
N SER A 30 15.50 -20.01 8.91
CA SER A 30 15.38 -18.93 9.87
C SER A 30 14.00 -18.26 9.81
N LYS A 31 13.42 -17.96 10.97
CA LYS A 31 12.15 -17.21 11.08
C LYS A 31 12.44 -15.77 11.52
N TYR A 32 11.68 -14.82 10.97
CA TYR A 32 11.84 -13.40 11.26
C TYR A 32 10.56 -12.75 11.84
N PRO A 33 10.09 -13.13 13.05
CA PRO A 33 8.81 -12.67 13.59
C PRO A 33 8.71 -11.14 13.72
N LYS A 34 9.83 -10.46 13.98
CA LYS A 34 9.86 -8.99 14.06
C LYS A 34 9.58 -8.33 12.72
N LEU A 35 10.01 -8.95 11.62
CA LEU A 35 9.77 -8.44 10.27
C LEU A 35 8.29 -8.63 9.89
N ASP A 36 7.68 -9.74 10.29
CA ASP A 36 6.25 -10.00 10.09
C ASP A 36 5.38 -8.98 10.84
N VAL A 37 5.72 -8.69 12.10
CA VAL A 37 5.04 -7.66 12.89
C VAL A 37 5.17 -6.30 12.21
N LEU A 38 6.37 -5.94 11.76
CA LEU A 38 6.62 -4.67 11.10
C LEU A 38 5.81 -4.56 9.78
N ARG A 39 5.76 -5.63 8.99
CA ARG A 39 4.95 -5.74 7.77
C ARG A 39 3.47 -5.50 8.09
N ASN A 40 2.93 -6.16 9.10
CA ASN A 40 1.52 -6.01 9.47
C ASN A 40 1.12 -4.59 9.87
N TYR A 41 2.05 -3.77 10.36
CA TYR A 41 1.79 -2.35 10.60
C TYR A 41 2.01 -1.51 9.34
N ILE A 42 3.15 -1.65 8.67
CA ILE A 42 3.55 -0.72 7.60
C ILE A 42 2.59 -0.79 6.39
N TYR A 43 2.14 -1.98 6.00
CA TYR A 43 1.33 -2.14 4.79
C TYR A 43 -0.06 -1.50 4.89
N PRO A 44 -0.87 -1.75 5.93
CA PRO A 44 -2.17 -1.08 6.09
C PRO A 44 -2.04 0.44 6.16
N PHE A 45 -1.02 0.96 6.85
CA PHE A 45 -0.78 2.41 6.90
C PHE A 45 -0.37 2.98 5.54
N ALA A 46 0.44 2.25 4.77
CA ALA A 46 0.83 2.69 3.43
C ALA A 46 -0.36 2.72 2.46
N GLU A 47 -1.24 1.71 2.51
CA GLU A 47 -2.47 1.67 1.72
C GLU A 47 -3.42 2.82 2.06
N LEU A 48 -3.65 3.05 3.36
CA LEU A 48 -4.46 4.17 3.84
C LEU A 48 -3.94 5.51 3.33
N LEU A 49 -2.64 5.75 3.50
CA LEU A 49 -2.05 7.01 3.09
C LEU A 49 -2.08 7.19 1.55
N HIS A 50 -1.93 6.11 0.79
CA HIS A 50 -2.07 6.13 -0.66
C HIS A 50 -3.52 6.48 -1.06
N LEU A 51 -4.51 5.89 -0.38
CA LEU A 51 -5.92 6.19 -0.58
C LEU A 51 -6.23 7.67 -0.31
N VAL A 52 -5.81 8.19 0.85
CA VAL A 52 -6.00 9.60 1.23
C VAL A 52 -5.33 10.52 0.23
N GLN A 53 -4.13 10.19 -0.24
CA GLN A 53 -3.42 11.02 -1.21
C GLN A 53 -4.13 11.04 -2.57
N ARG A 54 -4.67 9.91 -3.02
CA ARG A 54 -5.49 9.83 -4.25
C ARG A 54 -6.78 10.64 -4.10
N TRP A 55 -7.48 10.50 -2.98
CA TRP A 55 -8.69 11.28 -2.68
C TRP A 55 -8.41 12.79 -2.70
N ARG A 56 -7.37 13.24 -2.00
CA ARG A 56 -6.98 14.66 -1.97
C ARG A 56 -6.68 15.22 -3.35
N ARG A 57 -6.04 14.44 -4.23
CA ARG A 57 -5.79 14.85 -5.62
C ARG A 57 -7.08 14.95 -6.41
N ALA A 58 -7.96 13.95 -6.31
CA ALA A 58 -9.26 13.95 -6.96
C ALA A 58 -10.10 15.16 -6.51
N LEU A 59 -10.21 15.38 -5.19
CA LEU A 59 -10.90 16.53 -4.62
C LEU A 59 -10.34 17.87 -5.12
N LYS A 60 -9.00 17.98 -5.22
CA LYS A 60 -8.38 19.20 -5.74
C LYS A 60 -8.76 19.47 -7.19
N VAL A 61 -8.81 18.43 -8.03
CA VAL A 61 -9.25 18.54 -9.43
C VAL A 61 -10.73 18.89 -9.51
N TRP A 62 -11.58 18.24 -8.71
CA TRP A 62 -13.02 18.47 -8.74
C TRP A 62 -13.42 19.86 -8.25
N MET A 63 -12.73 20.41 -7.24
CA MET A 63 -13.07 21.70 -6.63
C MET A 63 -12.37 22.90 -7.27
N TYR A 64 -11.17 22.71 -7.83
CA TYR A 64 -10.31 23.81 -8.31
C TYR A 64 -9.79 23.59 -9.74
N GLY A 65 -10.23 22.53 -10.43
CA GLY A 65 -9.92 22.26 -11.83
C GLY A 65 -10.86 22.98 -12.79
N ASN A 66 -10.60 22.82 -14.09
CA ASN A 66 -11.48 23.32 -15.13
C ASN A 66 -12.80 22.53 -15.11
N PHE A 67 -13.93 23.23 -15.20
CA PHE A 67 -15.25 22.60 -15.14
C PHE A 67 -15.53 21.73 -16.36
N GLU A 68 -15.02 22.11 -17.53
CA GLU A 68 -15.23 21.37 -18.80
C GLU A 68 -14.60 19.96 -18.77
N ASP A 69 -13.56 19.76 -17.97
CA ASP A 69 -12.90 18.47 -17.80
C ASP A 69 -13.61 17.58 -16.76
N LEU A 70 -14.67 18.08 -16.13
CA LEU A 70 -15.40 17.38 -15.07
C LEU A 70 -16.56 16.56 -15.65
N SER A 71 -16.37 15.25 -15.71
CA SER A 71 -17.38 14.28 -16.12
C SER A 71 -18.10 13.69 -14.90
N TYR A 72 -19.43 13.81 -14.83
CA TYR A 72 -20.26 13.20 -13.77
C TYR A 72 -20.00 11.69 -13.61
N PRO A 73 -20.08 10.84 -14.66
CA PRO A 73 -19.88 9.40 -14.50
C PRO A 73 -18.47 9.06 -13.97
N ASP A 74 -17.44 9.79 -14.39
CA ASP A 74 -16.06 9.58 -13.92
C ASP A 74 -15.90 9.94 -12.43
N VAL A 75 -16.62 10.95 -11.96
CA VAL A 75 -16.62 11.36 -10.55
C VAL A 75 -17.34 10.30 -9.72
N GLU A 76 -18.51 9.85 -10.17
CA GLU A 76 -19.31 8.82 -9.50
C GLU A 76 -18.52 7.51 -9.35
N GLU A 77 -17.92 7.01 -10.44
CA GLU A 77 -17.06 5.82 -10.42
C GLU A 77 -15.90 5.96 -9.42
N LYS A 78 -15.19 7.09 -9.44
CA LYS A 78 -14.09 7.35 -8.51
C LYS A 78 -14.57 7.40 -7.07
N VAL A 79 -15.70 8.02 -6.78
CA VAL A 79 -16.27 8.08 -5.42
C VAL A 79 -16.65 6.69 -4.92
N GLU A 80 -17.28 5.86 -5.75
CA GLU A 80 -17.58 4.47 -5.40
C GLU A 80 -16.31 3.65 -5.14
N ASP A 81 -15.27 3.82 -5.96
CA ASP A 81 -13.97 3.18 -5.76
C ASP A 81 -13.35 3.59 -4.42
N PHE A 82 -13.35 4.88 -4.10
CA PHE A 82 -12.84 5.37 -2.82
C PHE A 82 -13.63 4.80 -1.64
N TYR A 83 -14.96 4.71 -1.76
CA TYR A 83 -15.82 4.13 -0.75
C TYR A 83 -15.56 2.63 -0.55
N ARG A 84 -15.38 1.87 -1.65
CA ARG A 84 -15.02 0.45 -1.61
C ARG A 84 -13.67 0.22 -0.95
N CYS A 85 -12.65 1.00 -1.32
CA CYS A 85 -11.32 0.94 -0.70
C CYS A 85 -11.32 1.35 0.78
N SER A 86 -12.17 2.31 1.16
CA SER A 86 -12.34 2.69 2.57
C SER A 86 -12.90 1.52 3.39
N LYS A 87 -13.93 0.84 2.88
CA LYS A 87 -14.50 -0.35 3.52
C LYS A 87 -13.51 -1.49 3.67
N SER A 88 -12.69 -1.75 2.64
CA SER A 88 -11.68 -2.82 2.72
C SER A 88 -10.61 -2.56 3.78
N LEU A 89 -10.36 -1.28 4.12
CA LEU A 89 -9.46 -0.88 5.20
C LEU A 89 -10.13 -0.87 6.59
N GLY A 90 -11.40 -1.27 6.69
CA GLY A 90 -12.14 -1.32 7.96
C GLY A 90 -12.56 0.06 8.49
N LEU A 91 -12.52 1.10 7.65
CA LEU A 91 -13.02 2.43 8.00
C LEU A 91 -14.55 2.43 7.86
N LYS A 92 -15.23 2.96 8.88
CA LYS A 92 -16.69 3.05 8.97
C LYS A 92 -17.23 4.24 8.16
#